data_AF-A0A2V7KHG1-F1
#
_entry.id   AF-A0A2V7KHG1-F1
#
_cell.length_a   1.000
_cell.length_b   1.000
_cell.length_c   1.000
_cell.angle_alpha   90.00
_cell.angle_beta   90.00
_cell.angle_gamma   90.00
#
_symmetry.space_group_name_H-M   'P 1'
#
loop_
_entity.id
_entity.type
_entity.pdbx_description
1 polymer ?
#
loop_
_entity_poly.entity_id
_entity_poly.type
_entity_poly.pdbx_seq_one_letter_code
_entity_poly.pdbx_strand_id
1 'polypeptide(L)'
;QSATYVSEDDALARARAELVELRDVMQELERNPLPASIEVKLKPGFRDTDHVSAVADRLRGFGFVDDVRFGRDWVEKLDRLRGLAAAVGIVVGAAFAVVAIIIIGTTIRMAVLQRSREIAIMRLVGATDGFIRRPFLLQGAIKGLLGGAVAIGLSFAAYLLINRYLLQSAFFTREQAAAIVAFGALIGLLGSAMSVGRHLKRV
;
A
#
# COMPACT_ATOMS: atom_id res chain seq x y z
N GLN A 1 15.54 -13.68 -8.75
CA GLN A 1 16.86 -13.05 -8.86
C GLN A 1 17.40 -13.56 -10.16
N SER A 2 17.91 -12.67 -11.01
CA SER A 2 18.62 -13.06 -12.23
C SER A 2 19.98 -12.39 -12.19
N ALA A 3 21.02 -13.15 -12.49
CA ALA A 3 22.36 -12.64 -12.67
C ALA A 3 22.67 -12.78 -14.17
N THR A 4 22.97 -11.67 -14.82
CA THR A 4 23.37 -11.67 -16.23
C THR A 4 24.80 -11.21 -16.30
N TYR A 5 25.67 -12.05 -16.88
CA TYR A 5 27.02 -11.65 -17.21
C TYR A 5 26.99 -10.74 -18.44
N VAL A 6 27.63 -9.59 -18.33
CA VAL A 6 27.80 -8.64 -19.43
C VAL A 6 29.28 -8.56 -19.73
N SER A 7 29.66 -9.02 -20.92
CA SER A 7 31.04 -8.96 -21.41
C SER A 7 31.48 -7.51 -21.66
N GLU A 8 32.78 -7.28 -21.76
CA GLU A 8 33.37 -5.96 -22.05
C GLU A 8 32.83 -5.40 -23.37
N ASP A 9 32.71 -6.24 -24.40
CA ASP A 9 32.20 -5.87 -25.73
C ASP A 9 30.70 -5.55 -25.70
N ASP A 10 29.91 -6.32 -24.93
CA ASP A 10 28.48 -6.05 -24.74
C ASP A 10 28.24 -4.75 -23.96
N ALA A 11 29.08 -4.46 -22.96
CA ALA A 11 29.02 -3.23 -22.19
C ALA A 11 29.29 -2.00 -23.08
N LEU A 12 30.28 -2.09 -23.97
CA LEU A 12 30.61 -1.02 -24.93
C LEU A 12 29.51 -0.81 -25.97
N ALA A 13 28.91 -1.89 -26.48
CA ALA A 13 27.79 -1.81 -27.41
C ALA A 13 26.56 -1.12 -26.78
N ARG A 14 26.24 -1.43 -25.51
CA ARG A 14 25.13 -0.78 -24.78
C ARG A 14 25.43 0.68 -24.46
N ALA A 15 26.63 0.99 -23.97
CA ALA A 15 27.03 2.36 -23.67
C ALA A 15 26.91 3.27 -24.91
N ARG A 16 27.32 2.77 -26.09
CA ARG A 16 27.16 3.49 -27.37
C ARG A 16 25.71 3.64 -27.83
N ALA A 17 24.79 2.79 -27.39
CA ALA A 17 23.38 2.88 -27.75
C ALA A 17 22.61 3.84 -26.83
N GLU A 18 22.94 3.85 -25.54
CA GLU A 18 22.25 4.64 -24.52
C GLU A 18 22.83 6.06 -24.36
N LEU A 19 24.14 6.25 -24.56
CA LEU A 19 24.84 7.52 -24.36
C LEU A 19 25.25 8.13 -25.70
N VAL A 20 24.26 8.61 -26.46
CA VAL A 20 24.45 9.14 -27.82
C VAL A 20 25.49 10.26 -27.88
N GLU A 21 25.54 11.13 -26.87
CA GLU A 21 26.48 12.25 -26.77
C GLU A 21 27.94 11.83 -26.55
N LEU A 22 28.19 10.63 -26.05
CA LEU A 22 29.53 10.13 -25.73
C LEU A 22 30.06 9.14 -26.79
N ARG A 23 29.29 8.89 -27.86
CA ARG A 23 29.63 7.90 -28.90
C ARG A 23 30.92 8.23 -29.64
N ASP A 24 31.19 9.51 -29.86
CA ASP A 24 32.36 9.96 -30.63
C ASP A 24 33.64 9.80 -29.80
N VAL A 25 33.60 10.21 -28.53
CA VAL A 25 34.70 10.00 -27.58
C VAL A 25 34.99 8.50 -27.40
N MET A 26 33.96 7.65 -27.31
CA MET A 26 34.13 6.19 -27.17
C MET A 26 34.59 5.46 -28.44
N GLN A 27 34.62 6.12 -29.60
CA GLN A 27 35.19 5.57 -30.85
C GLN A 27 36.67 5.91 -31.00
N GLU A 28 37.12 7.02 -30.41
CA GLU A 28 38.52 7.47 -30.44
C GLU A 28 39.41 6.71 -29.44
N LEU A 29 38.84 5.93 -28.53
CA LEU A 29 39.62 5.09 -27.60
C LEU A 29 40.15 3.83 -28.31
N GLU A 30 41.47 3.66 -28.33
CA GLU A 30 42.18 2.49 -28.91
C GLU A 30 41.89 1.17 -28.18
N ARG A 31 41.41 1.21 -26.92
CA ARG A 31 41.12 0.02 -26.11
C ARG A 31 39.87 0.23 -25.26
N ASN A 32 39.06 -0.82 -25.12
CA ASN A 32 37.82 -0.80 -24.35
C ASN A 32 38.10 -0.55 -22.86
N PRO A 33 37.64 0.58 -22.28
CA PRO A 33 37.87 0.91 -20.87
C PRO A 33 36.84 0.29 -19.93
N LEU A 34 35.80 -0.38 -20.46
CA LEU A 34 34.69 -0.90 -19.67
C LEU A 34 35.00 -2.31 -19.17
N PRO A 35 35.06 -2.54 -17.84
CA PRO A 35 35.28 -3.86 -17.30
C PRO A 35 34.04 -4.75 -17.51
N ALA A 36 34.26 -6.07 -17.56
CA ALA A 36 33.18 -7.04 -17.51
C ALA A 36 32.38 -6.87 -16.22
N SER A 37 31.04 -6.95 -16.29
CA SER A 37 30.18 -6.71 -15.12
C SER A 37 29.11 -7.79 -15.00
N ILE A 38 28.71 -8.06 -13.75
CA ILE A 38 27.61 -8.98 -13.43
C ILE A 38 26.42 -8.14 -12.96
N GLU A 39 25.37 -8.09 -13.76
CA GLU A 39 24.15 -7.38 -13.40
C GLU A 39 23.24 -8.28 -12.56
N VAL A 40 23.03 -7.90 -11.29
CA VAL A 40 22.19 -8.67 -10.35
C VAL A 40 20.86 -7.96 -10.14
N LYS A 41 19.77 -8.57 -10.62
CA LYS A 41 18.40 -8.07 -10.39
C LYS A 41 17.76 -8.75 -9.19
N LEU A 42 17.48 -7.96 -8.15
CA LEU A 42 16.78 -8.41 -6.96
C LEU A 42 15.28 -8.64 -7.22
N LYS A 43 14.71 -9.63 -6.53
CA LYS A 43 13.27 -9.95 -6.59
C LYS A 43 12.45 -8.74 -6.10
N PRO A 44 11.21 -8.56 -6.60
CA PRO A 44 10.26 -7.62 -6.01
C PRO A 44 10.13 -7.89 -4.50
N GLY A 45 10.19 -6.83 -3.67
CA GLY A 45 10.15 -6.92 -2.21
C GLY A 45 11.50 -6.86 -1.48
N PHE A 46 12.63 -7.09 -2.18
CA PHE A 46 14.00 -7.02 -1.61
C PHE A 46 14.82 -5.87 -2.22
N ARG A 47 14.15 -4.77 -2.57
CA ARG A 47 14.75 -3.61 -3.26
C ARG A 47 14.85 -2.38 -2.37
N ASP A 48 14.78 -2.57 -1.06
CA ASP A 48 15.05 -1.50 -0.10
C ASP A 48 16.56 -1.30 0.09
N THR A 49 16.93 -0.18 0.72
CA THR A 49 18.32 0.22 0.91
C THR A 49 19.09 -0.82 1.74
N ASP A 50 18.45 -1.40 2.75
CA ASP A 50 19.08 -2.34 3.69
C ASP A 50 19.38 -3.69 3.05
N HIS A 51 18.46 -4.27 2.26
CA HIS A 51 18.72 -5.54 1.57
C HIS A 51 19.68 -5.35 0.40
N VAL A 52 19.59 -4.23 -0.33
CA VAL A 52 20.54 -3.95 -1.42
C VAL A 52 21.95 -3.78 -0.87
N SER A 53 22.12 -3.05 0.24
CA SER A 53 23.42 -2.89 0.89
C SER A 53 23.96 -4.20 1.45
N ALA A 54 23.13 -5.00 2.14
CA ALA A 54 23.54 -6.31 2.64
C ALA A 54 23.98 -7.28 1.52
N VAL A 55 23.27 -7.28 0.38
CA VAL A 55 23.67 -8.08 -0.80
C VAL A 55 24.96 -7.55 -1.40
N ALA A 56 25.11 -6.23 -1.51
CA ALA A 56 26.33 -5.62 -2.04
C ALA A 56 27.55 -5.93 -1.18
N ASP A 57 27.42 -5.88 0.15
CA ASP A 57 28.51 -6.18 1.07
C ASP A 57 28.89 -7.67 1.03
N ARG A 58 27.92 -8.56 0.85
CA ARG A 58 28.17 -9.99 0.64
C ARG A 58 28.89 -10.26 -0.69
N LEU A 59 28.59 -9.47 -1.73
CA LEU A 59 29.24 -9.58 -3.04
C LEU A 59 30.68 -9.04 -3.02
N ARG A 60 30.94 -7.96 -2.28
CA ARG A 60 32.32 -7.44 -2.07
C ARG A 60 33.24 -8.42 -1.36
N GLY A 61 32.70 -9.37 -0.60
CA GLY A 61 33.47 -10.40 0.09
C GLY A 61 34.09 -11.46 -0.84
N PHE A 62 33.71 -11.50 -2.13
CA PHE A 62 34.29 -12.42 -3.09
C PHE A 62 35.52 -11.80 -3.77
N GLY A 63 36.67 -12.46 -3.70
CA GLY A 63 37.94 -11.95 -4.23
C GLY A 63 38.03 -11.77 -5.76
N PHE A 64 36.97 -12.09 -6.51
CA PHE A 64 36.86 -11.82 -7.95
C PHE A 64 36.04 -10.55 -8.27
N VAL A 65 35.58 -9.82 -7.25
CA VAL A 65 34.75 -8.62 -7.39
C VAL A 65 35.57 -7.39 -7.02
N ASP A 66 35.96 -6.60 -8.02
CA ASP A 66 36.74 -5.36 -7.81
C ASP A 66 35.90 -4.21 -7.23
N ASP A 67 34.69 -3.98 -7.73
CA ASP A 67 33.78 -2.94 -7.23
C ASP A 67 32.30 -3.34 -7.37
N VAL A 68 31.49 -2.90 -6.41
CA VAL A 68 30.02 -3.09 -6.43
C VAL A 68 29.36 -1.73 -6.46
N ARG A 69 29.01 -1.29 -7.67
CA ARG A 69 28.28 -0.03 -7.90
C ARG A 69 26.79 -0.29 -7.89
N PHE A 70 26.15 0.08 -6.79
CA PHE A 70 24.71 0.23 -6.69
C PHE A 70 24.41 1.70 -6.41
N GLY A 71 23.37 2.26 -7.03
CA GLY A 71 22.98 3.66 -6.86
C GLY A 71 22.43 3.95 -5.46
N ARG A 72 23.27 3.83 -4.43
CA ARG A 72 22.91 3.94 -3.00
C ARG A 72 22.15 5.22 -2.70
N ASP A 73 22.67 6.37 -3.15
CA ASP A 73 22.04 7.67 -2.95
C ASP A 73 20.66 7.77 -3.61
N TRP A 74 20.47 7.11 -4.76
CA TRP A 74 19.19 7.11 -5.46
C TRP A 74 18.18 6.19 -4.78
N VAL A 75 18.61 4.98 -4.39
CA VAL A 75 17.78 4.01 -3.65
C VAL A 75 17.36 4.59 -2.30
N GLU A 76 18.28 5.23 -1.58
CA GLU A 76 18.00 5.86 -0.29
C GLU A 76 17.02 7.04 -0.41
N LYS A 77 17.20 7.92 -1.42
CA LYS A 77 16.24 9.00 -1.70
C LYS A 77 14.86 8.45 -2.02
N LEU A 78 14.78 7.41 -2.85
CA LEU A 78 13.51 6.79 -3.22
C LEU A 78 12.82 6.14 -2.02
N ASP A 79 13.58 5.47 -1.16
CA ASP A 79 13.05 4.83 0.05
C ASP A 79 12.57 5.86 1.07
N ARG A 80 13.30 6.97 1.26
CA ARG A 80 12.85 8.11 2.08
C ARG A 80 11.56 8.74 1.54
N LEU A 81 11.46 8.93 0.22
CA LEU A 81 10.23 9.45 -0.41
C LEU A 81 9.06 8.49 -0.21
N ARG A 82 9.29 7.18 -0.35
CA ARG A 82 8.29 6.15 -0.06
C ARG A 82 7.85 6.18 1.41
N GLY A 83 8.79 6.30 2.34
CA GLY A 83 8.51 6.42 3.77
C GLY A 83 7.68 7.66 4.10
N LEU A 84 8.02 8.81 3.52
CA LEU A 84 7.25 10.05 3.68
C LEU A 84 5.82 9.90 3.12
N ALA A 85 5.69 9.32 1.92
CA ALA A 85 4.38 9.07 1.31
C ALA A 85 3.53 8.12 2.17
N ALA A 86 4.13 7.08 2.74
CA ALA A 86 3.44 6.17 3.65
C ALA A 86 3.00 6.88 4.95
N ALA A 87 3.86 7.71 5.54
CA ALA A 87 3.52 8.48 6.75
C ALA A 87 2.35 9.44 6.50
N VAL A 88 2.39 10.22 5.42
CA VAL A 88 1.30 11.11 5.01
C VAL A 88 0.02 10.32 4.76
N GLY A 89 0.12 9.19 4.06
CA GLY A 89 -1.02 8.30 3.80
C GLY A 89 -1.67 7.79 5.08
N ILE A 90 -0.89 7.42 6.09
CA ILE A 90 -1.40 6.99 7.40
C ILE A 90 -2.13 8.14 8.11
N VAL A 91 -1.55 9.34 8.13
CA VAL A 91 -2.17 10.51 8.79
C VAL A 91 -3.51 10.86 8.12
N VAL A 92 -3.53 10.94 6.80
CA VAL A 92 -4.75 11.24 6.03
C VAL A 92 -5.77 10.11 6.18
N GLY A 93 -5.35 8.86 6.11
CA GLY A 93 -6.21 7.69 6.30
C GLY A 93 -6.85 7.65 7.69
N ALA A 94 -6.09 7.99 8.74
CA ALA A 94 -6.60 8.10 10.11
C ALA A 94 -7.66 9.21 10.23
N ALA A 95 -7.41 10.38 9.61
CA ALA A 95 -8.40 11.46 9.58
C ALA A 95 -9.71 11.03 8.91
N PHE A 96 -9.64 10.36 7.75
CA PHE A 96 -10.83 9.82 7.07
C PHE A 96 -11.53 8.73 7.88
N ALA A 97 -10.79 7.87 8.59
CA ALA A 97 -11.39 6.88 9.48
C ALA A 97 -12.21 7.54 10.60
N VAL A 98 -11.71 8.63 11.20
CA VAL A 98 -12.45 9.41 12.20
C VAL A 98 -13.71 10.03 11.60
N VAL A 99 -13.61 10.62 10.40
CA VAL A 99 -14.77 11.18 9.68
C VAL A 99 -15.83 10.09 9.42
N ALA A 100 -15.41 8.92 8.93
CA ALA A 100 -16.31 7.80 8.67
C ALA A 100 -17.02 7.33 9.95
N ILE A 101 -16.29 7.20 11.05
CA ILE A 101 -16.84 6.86 12.37
C ILE A 101 -17.93 7.87 12.79
N ILE A 102 -17.68 9.17 12.61
CA ILE A 102 -18.64 10.23 12.96
C ILE A 102 -19.90 10.10 12.08
N ILE A 103 -19.75 9.98 10.76
CA ILE A 103 -20.87 9.88 9.81
C ILE A 103 -21.71 8.62 10.07
N ILE A 104 -21.07 7.48 10.31
CA ILE A 104 -21.78 6.24 10.64
C ILE A 104 -22.50 6.41 11.96
N GLY A 105 -21.84 7.01 12.95
CA GLY A 105 -22.42 7.27 14.26
C GLY A 105 -23.67 8.16 14.21
N THR A 106 -23.63 9.26 13.46
CA THR A 106 -24.79 10.16 13.30
C THR A 106 -25.93 9.48 12.54
N THR A 107 -25.61 8.69 11.52
CA THR A 107 -26.61 7.92 10.77
C THR A 107 -27.31 6.89 11.66
N ILE A 108 -26.57 6.18 12.51
CA ILE A 108 -27.16 5.19 13.43
C ILE A 108 -28.00 5.88 14.51
N ARG A 109 -27.56 7.05 15.00
CA ARG A 109 -28.38 7.85 15.93
C ARG A 109 -29.73 8.19 15.34
N MET A 110 -29.76 8.64 14.08
CA MET A 110 -31.01 8.91 13.35
C MET A 110 -31.90 7.66 13.25
N ALA A 111 -31.32 6.51 12.90
CA ALA A 111 -32.06 5.25 12.79
C ALA A 111 -32.65 4.78 14.14
N VAL A 112 -31.92 4.98 15.25
CA VAL A 112 -32.41 4.67 16.61
C VAL A 112 -33.59 5.57 16.98
N LEU A 113 -33.51 6.87 16.70
CA LEU A 113 -34.60 7.81 16.98
C LEU A 113 -35.87 7.48 16.20
N GLN A 114 -35.73 7.12 14.92
CA GLN A 114 -36.85 6.70 14.08
C GLN A 114 -37.55 5.43 14.60
N ARG A 115 -36.80 4.53 15.25
CA ARG A 115 -37.32 3.27 15.84
C ARG A 115 -37.54 3.34 17.35
N SER A 116 -37.58 4.54 17.94
CA SER A 116 -37.72 4.73 19.38
C SER A 116 -38.95 4.04 19.99
N ARG A 117 -40.10 4.06 19.29
CA ARG A 117 -41.32 3.37 19.73
C ARG A 117 -41.16 1.84 19.77
N GLU A 118 -40.57 1.25 18.74
CA GLU A 118 -40.28 -0.19 18.71
C GLU A 118 -39.33 -0.59 19.84
N ILE A 119 -38.30 0.23 20.08
CA ILE A 119 -37.33 0.04 21.16
C ILE A 119 -38.00 0.09 22.53
N ALA A 120 -38.93 1.01 22.75
CA ALA A 120 -39.70 1.09 23.98
C ALA A 120 -40.55 -0.17 24.21
N ILE A 121 -41.23 -0.67 23.19
CA ILE A 121 -42.01 -1.92 23.27
C ILE A 121 -41.08 -3.10 23.59
N MET A 122 -39.94 -3.22 22.91
CA MET A 122 -38.96 -4.28 23.19
C MET A 122 -38.48 -4.26 24.65
N ARG A 123 -38.24 -3.06 25.21
CA ARG A 123 -37.84 -2.90 26.62
C ARG A 123 -38.95 -3.32 27.59
N LEU A 124 -40.21 -3.01 27.28
CA LEU A 124 -41.36 -3.39 28.13
C LEU A 124 -41.55 -4.91 28.22
N VAL A 125 -41.18 -5.64 27.17
CA VAL A 125 -41.21 -7.12 27.13
C VAL A 125 -39.93 -7.74 27.71
N GLY A 126 -39.01 -6.94 28.26
CA GLY A 126 -37.80 -7.40 28.94
C GLY A 126 -36.59 -7.66 28.02
N ALA A 127 -36.57 -7.11 26.80
CA ALA A 127 -35.42 -7.24 25.93
C ALA A 127 -34.17 -6.58 26.52
N THR A 128 -33.03 -7.30 26.49
CA THR A 128 -31.75 -6.75 26.96
C THR A 128 -31.23 -5.67 26.02
N ASP A 129 -30.48 -4.71 26.56
CA ASP A 129 -29.79 -3.69 25.76
C ASP A 129 -28.96 -4.34 24.63
N GLY A 130 -28.29 -5.46 24.89
CA GLY A 130 -27.52 -6.18 23.87
C GLY A 130 -28.38 -6.64 22.67
N PHE A 131 -29.59 -7.12 22.92
CA PHE A 131 -30.52 -7.54 21.86
C PHE A 131 -30.92 -6.35 20.97
N ILE A 132 -31.19 -5.19 21.59
CA ILE A 132 -31.59 -3.98 20.86
C ILE A 132 -30.41 -3.39 20.08
N ARG A 133 -29.18 -3.54 20.58
CA ARG A 133 -27.96 -2.98 19.96
C ARG A 133 -27.47 -3.74 18.73
N ARG A 134 -27.56 -5.07 18.74
CA ARG A 134 -27.09 -5.96 17.66
C ARG A 134 -27.51 -5.53 16.23
N PRO A 135 -28.78 -5.22 15.92
CA PRO A 135 -29.16 -4.84 14.56
C PRO A 135 -28.45 -3.56 14.09
N PHE A 136 -28.25 -2.59 14.97
CA PHE A 136 -27.54 -1.35 14.63
C PHE A 136 -26.03 -1.57 14.45
N LEU A 137 -25.42 -2.44 15.27
CA LEU A 137 -24.03 -2.85 15.09
C LEU A 137 -23.83 -3.52 13.73
N LEU A 138 -24.73 -4.43 13.35
CA LEU A 138 -24.70 -5.11 12.06
C LEU A 138 -24.88 -4.14 10.89
N GLN A 139 -25.78 -3.17 11.00
CA GLN A 139 -25.92 -2.11 9.99
C GLN A 139 -24.62 -1.32 9.80
N GLY A 140 -23.92 -1.00 10.89
CA GLY A 140 -22.61 -0.35 10.84
C GLY A 140 -21.56 -1.22 10.16
N ALA A 141 -21.46 -2.48 10.57
CA ALA A 141 -20.55 -3.45 9.99
C ALA A 141 -20.75 -3.61 8.47
N ILE A 142 -22.00 -3.76 8.03
CA ILE A 142 -22.35 -3.92 6.61
C ILE A 142 -21.99 -2.66 5.83
N LYS A 143 -22.29 -1.46 6.35
CA LYS A 143 -21.89 -0.19 5.71
C LYS A 143 -20.37 -0.10 5.55
N GLY A 144 -19.62 -0.49 6.57
CA GLY A 144 -18.16 -0.54 6.54
C GLY A 144 -17.62 -1.57 5.54
N LEU A 145 -18.20 -2.76 5.50
CA LEU A 145 -17.83 -3.84 4.57
C LEU A 145 -18.08 -3.42 3.12
N LEU A 146 -19.27 -2.88 2.82
CA LEU A 146 -19.62 -2.38 1.50
C LEU A 146 -18.70 -1.22 1.09
N GLY A 147 -18.38 -0.31 2.01
CA GLY A 147 -17.40 0.75 1.78
C GLY A 147 -16.02 0.20 1.40
N GLY A 148 -15.53 -0.82 2.10
CA GLY A 148 -14.28 -1.51 1.77
C GLY A 148 -14.33 -2.22 0.41
N ALA A 149 -15.44 -2.88 0.09
CA ALA A 149 -15.62 -3.54 -1.22
C ALA A 149 -15.63 -2.52 -2.37
N VAL A 150 -16.34 -1.39 -2.20
CA VAL A 150 -16.34 -0.29 -3.17
C VAL A 150 -14.95 0.32 -3.30
N ALA A 151 -14.21 0.50 -2.20
CA ALA A 151 -12.84 1.01 -2.23
C ALA A 151 -11.90 0.12 -3.04
N ILE A 152 -12.01 -1.20 -2.93
CA ILE A 152 -11.25 -2.14 -3.78
C ILE A 152 -11.66 -2.00 -5.23
N GLY A 153 -12.96 -1.95 -5.52
CA GLY A 153 -13.46 -1.79 -6.90
C GLY A 153 -12.93 -0.51 -7.56
N LEU A 154 -12.96 0.62 -6.84
CA LEU A 154 -12.41 1.88 -7.31
C LEU A 154 -10.88 1.83 -7.46
N SER A 155 -10.18 1.20 -6.51
CA SER A 155 -8.72 1.01 -6.59
C SER A 155 -8.34 0.15 -7.78
N PHE A 156 -9.12 -0.89 -8.08
CA PHE A 156 -8.91 -1.75 -9.24
C PHE A 156 -9.16 -1.01 -10.55
N ALA A 157 -10.22 -0.20 -10.62
CA ALA A 157 -10.47 0.66 -11.78
C ALA A 157 -9.33 1.67 -12.02
N ALA A 158 -8.84 2.30 -10.94
CA ALA A 158 -7.69 3.20 -11.01
C ALA A 158 -6.42 2.46 -11.48
N TYR A 159 -6.19 1.25 -10.98
CA TYR A 159 -5.08 0.39 -11.41
C TYR A 159 -5.14 0.07 -12.91
N LEU A 160 -6.30 -0.32 -13.44
CA LEU A 160 -6.49 -0.57 -14.87
C LEU A 160 -6.15 0.65 -15.73
N LEU A 161 -6.55 1.85 -15.28
CA LEU A 161 -6.24 3.09 -15.99
C LEU A 161 -4.74 3.40 -15.95
N ILE A 162 -4.11 3.33 -14.78
CA ILE A 162 -2.68 3.65 -14.61
C ILE A 162 -1.80 2.65 -15.36
N ASN A 163 -2.10 1.35 -15.28
CA ASN A 163 -1.33 0.31 -15.95
C ASN A 163 -1.37 0.45 -17.49
N ARG A 164 -2.49 0.96 -18.03
CA ARG A 164 -2.63 1.20 -19.47
C ARG A 164 -1.78 2.36 -19.98
N TYR A 165 -1.55 3.40 -19.17
CA TYR A 165 -0.98 4.67 -19.63
C TYR A 165 0.42 5.00 -19.09
N LEU A 166 0.85 4.45 -17.95
CA LEU A 166 2.03 4.94 -17.24
C LEU A 166 3.06 3.83 -16.92
N LEU A 167 2.71 2.83 -16.10
CA LEU A 167 3.67 1.88 -15.55
C LEU A 167 3.02 0.53 -15.23
N GLN A 168 3.76 -0.58 -15.45
CA GLN A 168 3.42 -1.91 -14.93
C GLN A 168 3.58 -1.93 -13.40
N SER A 169 2.58 -1.42 -12.68
CA SER A 169 2.52 -1.50 -11.21
C SER A 169 2.02 -2.88 -10.76
N ALA A 170 2.41 -3.29 -9.55
CA ALA A 170 1.81 -4.45 -8.91
C ALA A 170 0.53 -4.03 -8.17
N PHE A 171 -0.58 -4.72 -8.42
CA PHE A 171 -1.82 -4.51 -7.66
C PHE A 171 -1.75 -5.16 -6.27
N PHE A 172 -2.68 -4.78 -5.39
CA PHE A 172 -2.83 -5.38 -4.07
C PHE A 172 -2.94 -6.90 -4.16
N THR A 173 -2.27 -7.58 -3.23
CA THR A 173 -2.46 -9.03 -3.05
C THR A 173 -3.86 -9.32 -2.51
N ARG A 174 -4.33 -10.56 -2.68
CA ARG A 174 -5.64 -10.99 -2.14
C ARG A 174 -5.75 -10.77 -0.63
N GLU A 175 -4.65 -10.96 0.10
CA GLU A 175 -4.58 -10.75 1.55
C GLU A 175 -4.73 -9.27 1.92
N GLN A 176 -4.05 -8.37 1.19
CA GLN A 176 -4.18 -6.92 1.38
C GLN A 176 -5.59 -6.43 1.05
N ALA A 177 -6.19 -6.93 -0.02
CA ALA A 177 -7.58 -6.63 -0.37
C ALA A 177 -8.53 -7.09 0.74
N ALA A 178 -8.40 -8.33 1.23
CA ALA A 178 -9.19 -8.82 2.35
C ALA A 178 -9.01 -7.97 3.62
N ALA A 179 -7.77 -7.55 3.92
CA ALA A 179 -7.47 -6.68 5.05
C ALA A 179 -8.16 -5.31 4.94
N ILE A 180 -8.22 -4.71 3.74
CA ILE A 180 -8.92 -3.44 3.49
C ILE A 180 -10.42 -3.57 3.80
N VAL A 181 -11.06 -4.64 3.32
CA VAL A 181 -12.50 -4.88 3.59
C VAL A 181 -12.74 -5.14 5.07
N ALA A 182 -11.90 -5.96 5.70
CA ALA A 182 -11.98 -6.24 7.13
C ALA A 182 -11.81 -4.95 7.96
N PHE A 183 -10.88 -4.09 7.57
CA PHE A 183 -10.66 -2.80 8.22
C PHE A 183 -11.86 -1.85 8.05
N GLY A 184 -12.46 -1.81 6.86
CA GLY A 184 -13.71 -1.09 6.62
C GLY A 184 -14.84 -1.57 7.52
N ALA A 185 -15.02 -2.89 7.62
CA ALA A 185 -16.02 -3.50 8.52
C ALA A 185 -15.75 -3.17 10.00
N LEU A 186 -14.48 -3.18 10.43
CA LEU A 186 -14.06 -2.80 11.78
C LEU A 186 -14.39 -1.34 12.08
N ILE A 187 -14.07 -0.42 11.17
CA ILE A 187 -14.43 1.00 11.29
C ILE A 187 -15.95 1.17 11.41
N GLY A 188 -16.71 0.46 10.59
CA GLY A 188 -18.18 0.50 10.62
C GLY A 188 -18.77 -0.03 11.94
N LEU A 189 -18.20 -1.12 12.47
CA LEU A 189 -18.53 -1.65 13.78
C LEU A 189 -18.22 -0.67 14.90
N LEU A 190 -17.02 -0.10 14.91
CA LEU A 190 -16.58 0.87 15.93
C LEU A 190 -17.46 2.13 15.90
N GLY A 191 -17.73 2.68 14.72
CA GLY A 191 -18.60 3.85 14.56
C GLY A 191 -20.02 3.61 15.06
N SER A 192 -20.60 2.44 14.73
CA SER A 192 -21.91 2.07 15.24
C SER A 192 -21.91 1.82 16.76
N ALA A 193 -20.94 1.05 17.27
CA ALA A 193 -20.85 0.73 18.70
C ALA A 193 -20.74 1.97 19.59
N MET A 194 -19.88 2.93 19.20
CA MET A 194 -19.72 4.18 19.93
C MET A 194 -20.99 5.04 19.95
N SER A 195 -21.80 5.00 18.88
CA SER A 195 -23.02 5.78 18.81
C SER A 195 -24.17 5.13 19.57
N VAL A 196 -24.40 3.84 19.30
CA VAL A 196 -25.46 3.04 19.90
C VAL A 196 -25.32 3.01 21.42
N GLY A 197 -24.12 2.74 21.95
CA GLY A 197 -23.89 2.65 23.39
C GLY A 197 -24.10 3.95 24.16
N ARG A 198 -23.86 5.10 23.52
CA ARG A 198 -24.09 6.43 24.12
C ARG A 198 -25.55 6.86 24.05
N HIS A 199 -26.27 6.52 22.98
CA HIS A 199 -27.62 7.04 22.74
C HIS A 199 -28.73 6.14 23.30
N LEU A 200 -28.53 4.82 23.39
CA LEU A 200 -29.50 3.94 24.08
C LEU A 200 -29.58 4.15 25.59
N LYS A 201 -28.61 4.85 26.19
CA LYS A 201 -28.71 5.25 27.61
C LYS A 201 -29.60 6.49 27.82
N ARG A 202 -29.92 7.22 26.75
CA ARG A 202 -30.68 8.48 26.82
C ARG A 202 -32.14 8.34 26.34
N VAL A 203 -32.43 7.28 25.59
CA VAL A 203 -33.78 6.81 25.22
C VAL A 203 -34.14 5.69 26.17
#